data_AF-A0A2S2D0M6-F1
#
_entry.id   AF-A0A2S2D0M6-F1
#
_cell.length_a   1.000
_cell.length_b   1.000
_cell.length_c   1.000
_cell.angle_alpha   90.00
_cell.angle_beta   90.00
_cell.angle_gamma   90.00
#
_symmetry.space_group_name_H-M   'P 1'
#
loop_
_entity.id
_entity.type
_entity.pdbx_description
1 polymer ?
#
loop_
_entity_poly.entity_id
_entity_poly.type
_entity_poly.pdbx_seq_one_letter_code
_entity_poly.pdbx_strand_id
1 'polypeptide(L)'
;MSCPSGKAKKGESNEGRFCSRACSAVSQRRYASRAAAKQAYHQRLAAQRAALRVPKPCVVCGSLIAGGGHRKACSAACRLEMTRSRYRLQMADPRPCRECRTNFTPAYGYRRRFFCSLECNKAWNKRTSNGVRRARLRGLPAETVDPLLVFERDGWRCYQCGRSTPKHLRGTTDPGAPELDHVVPIAGGGGHTYENTACCCRSCNNAKGAKVYARLEPFTRPDQVPF
;
A
#
# COMPACT_ATOMS: atom_id res chain seq x y z
N MET A 1 -53.48 12.64 -19.66
CA MET A 1 -52.92 11.33 -19.29
C MET A 1 -51.42 11.34 -19.53
N SER A 2 -50.63 11.37 -18.47
CA SER A 2 -49.17 11.49 -18.52
C SER A 2 -48.55 10.08 -18.57
N CYS A 3 -47.95 9.69 -19.69
CA CYS A 3 -47.30 8.38 -19.79
C CYS A 3 -45.93 8.38 -19.07
N PRO A 4 -45.63 7.35 -18.25
CA PRO A 4 -44.38 7.30 -17.49
C PRO A 4 -43.17 7.09 -18.42
N SER A 5 -42.32 8.10 -18.58
CA SER A 5 -41.13 8.01 -19.42
C SER A 5 -39.88 7.60 -18.62
N GLY A 6 -39.83 6.37 -18.12
CA GLY A 6 -38.59 5.79 -17.54
C GLY A 6 -37.64 5.27 -18.63
N LYS A 7 -36.32 5.26 -18.42
CA LYS A 7 -35.34 4.59 -19.33
C LYS A 7 -35.23 3.11 -18.97
N ALA A 8 -35.37 2.20 -19.96
CA ALA A 8 -35.07 0.78 -19.79
C ALA A 8 -33.59 0.58 -19.44
N LYS A 9 -33.29 -0.34 -18.51
CA LYS A 9 -31.91 -0.66 -18.15
C LYS A 9 -31.26 -1.52 -19.24
N LYS A 10 -29.92 -1.60 -19.24
CA LYS A 10 -29.16 -2.42 -20.20
C LYS A 10 -29.55 -3.89 -20.03
N GLY A 11 -30.28 -4.45 -21.00
CA GLY A 11 -30.71 -5.85 -21.03
C GLY A 11 -32.23 -6.09 -20.99
N GLU A 12 -33.06 -5.05 -20.81
CA GLU A 12 -34.53 -5.18 -20.81
C GLU A 12 -35.12 -4.86 -22.20
N SER A 13 -36.15 -5.61 -22.62
CA SER A 13 -36.91 -5.30 -23.84
C SER A 13 -37.81 -4.07 -23.64
N ASN A 14 -37.99 -3.25 -24.68
CA ASN A 14 -38.81 -2.03 -24.62
C ASN A 14 -40.32 -2.29 -24.86
N GLU A 15 -40.77 -3.54 -24.84
CA GLU A 15 -42.17 -3.90 -25.06
C GLU A 15 -43.02 -3.42 -23.88
N GLY A 16 -44.02 -2.56 -24.15
CA GLY A 16 -44.91 -1.98 -23.13
C GLY A 16 -44.58 -0.56 -22.65
N ARG A 17 -43.53 0.09 -23.19
CA ARG A 17 -43.10 1.43 -22.75
C ARG A 17 -43.97 2.61 -23.20
N PHE A 18 -44.76 2.43 -24.25
CA PHE A 18 -45.67 3.46 -24.79
C PHE A 18 -47.05 2.86 -24.99
N CYS A 19 -48.11 3.62 -24.69
CA CYS A 19 -49.49 3.14 -24.82
C CYS A 19 -49.96 2.93 -26.27
N SER A 20 -49.24 3.45 -27.27
CA SER A 20 -49.53 3.24 -28.69
C SER A 20 -48.31 3.49 -29.58
N ARG A 21 -48.36 3.00 -30.84
CA ARG A 21 -47.35 3.32 -31.88
C ARG A 21 -47.25 4.83 -32.15
N ALA A 22 -48.36 5.55 -32.08
CA ALA A 22 -48.38 7.01 -32.22
C ALA A 22 -47.64 7.70 -31.07
N CYS A 23 -47.86 7.29 -29.82
CA CYS A 23 -47.13 7.82 -28.66
C CYS A 23 -45.63 7.51 -28.70
N SER A 24 -45.25 6.32 -29.20
CA SER A 24 -43.84 5.96 -29.45
C SER A 24 -43.20 6.87 -30.50
N ALA A 25 -43.87 7.11 -31.63
CA ALA A 25 -43.37 8.00 -32.69
C ALA A 25 -43.20 9.46 -32.21
N VAL A 26 -44.14 9.98 -31.41
CA VAL A 26 -44.03 11.32 -30.80
C VAL A 26 -42.82 11.39 -29.85
N SER A 27 -42.59 10.35 -29.04
CA SER A 27 -41.44 10.26 -28.15
C SER A 27 -40.11 10.20 -28.91
N GLN A 28 -40.05 9.40 -29.98
CA GLN A 28 -38.88 9.31 -30.86
C GLN A 28 -38.55 10.65 -31.52
N ARG A 29 -39.55 11.39 -32.05
CA ARG A 29 -39.35 12.74 -32.61
C ARG A 29 -38.84 13.73 -31.56
N ARG A 30 -39.37 13.68 -30.33
CA ARG A 30 -38.88 14.50 -29.19
C ARG A 30 -37.45 14.14 -28.78
N TYR A 31 -37.08 12.85 -28.81
CA TYR A 31 -35.71 12.43 -28.52
C TYR A 31 -34.74 12.85 -29.63
N ALA A 32 -35.12 12.66 -30.91
CA ALA A 32 -34.33 13.07 -32.06
C ALA A 32 -34.10 14.59 -32.10
N SER A 33 -35.13 15.40 -31.84
CA SER A 33 -34.99 16.86 -31.75
C SER A 33 -34.09 17.30 -30.57
N ARG A 34 -34.21 16.67 -29.39
CA ARG A 34 -33.28 16.89 -28.27
C ARG A 34 -31.85 16.47 -28.59
N ALA A 35 -31.66 15.35 -29.30
CA ALA A 35 -30.35 14.89 -29.73
C ALA A 35 -29.72 15.86 -30.74
N ALA A 36 -30.50 16.34 -31.72
CA ALA A 36 -30.07 17.35 -32.68
C ALA A 36 -29.70 18.67 -32.00
N ALA A 37 -30.51 19.16 -31.05
CA ALA A 37 -30.20 20.34 -30.26
C ALA A 37 -28.92 20.17 -29.43
N LYS A 38 -28.73 18.99 -28.82
CA LYS A 38 -27.51 18.64 -28.08
C LYS A 38 -26.28 18.60 -28.99
N GLN A 39 -26.40 18.05 -30.20
CA GLN A 39 -25.33 18.01 -31.18
C GLN A 39 -24.96 19.43 -31.64
N ALA A 40 -25.94 20.28 -31.95
CA ALA A 40 -25.72 21.67 -32.31
C ALA A 40 -25.05 22.46 -31.17
N TYR A 41 -25.46 22.23 -29.91
CA TYR A 41 -24.80 22.79 -28.74
C TYR A 41 -23.32 22.38 -28.64
N HIS A 42 -23.01 21.09 -28.78
CA HIS A 42 -21.63 20.60 -28.74
C HIS A 42 -20.78 21.12 -29.92
N GLN A 43 -21.36 21.26 -31.11
CA GLN A 43 -20.69 21.86 -32.27
C GLN A 43 -20.33 23.34 -32.02
N ARG A 44 -21.27 24.13 -31.48
CA ARG A 44 -21.03 25.53 -31.10
C ARG A 44 -19.94 25.63 -30.03
N LEU A 45 -20.00 24.80 -28.99
CA LEU A 45 -18.99 24.77 -27.93
C LEU A 45 -17.61 24.36 -28.46
N ALA A 46 -17.56 23.40 -29.39
CA ALA A 46 -16.32 22.99 -30.04
C ALA A 46 -15.72 24.12 -30.88
N ALA A 47 -16.55 24.86 -31.62
CA ALA A 47 -16.12 26.03 -32.40
C ALA A 47 -15.59 27.16 -31.50
N GLN A 48 -16.30 27.50 -30.42
CA GLN A 48 -15.85 28.48 -29.42
C GLN A 48 -14.51 28.05 -28.79
N ARG A 49 -14.38 26.77 -28.39
CA ARG A 49 -13.13 26.23 -27.84
C ARG A 49 -11.99 26.24 -28.87
N ALA A 50 -12.28 25.98 -30.14
CA ALA A 50 -11.29 26.02 -31.21
C ALA A 50 -10.77 27.44 -31.45
N ALA A 51 -11.66 28.44 -31.41
CA ALA A 51 -11.29 29.85 -31.53
C ALA A 51 -10.40 30.34 -30.37
N LEU A 52 -10.55 29.78 -29.17
CA LEU A 52 -9.75 30.12 -27.99
C LEU A 52 -8.43 29.30 -27.86
N ARG A 53 -8.07 28.46 -28.85
CA ARG A 53 -6.86 27.64 -28.77
C ARG A 53 -5.60 28.48 -29.00
N VAL A 54 -4.99 28.92 -27.90
CA VAL A 54 -3.65 29.51 -27.93
C VAL A 54 -2.57 28.44 -28.14
N PRO A 55 -1.49 28.75 -28.89
CA PRO A 55 -0.29 27.94 -28.91
C PRO A 55 0.29 27.82 -27.50
N LYS A 56 0.81 26.63 -27.17
CA LYS A 56 1.45 26.39 -25.87
C LYS A 56 2.83 25.76 -26.05
N PRO A 57 3.79 26.04 -25.15
CA PRO A 57 5.14 25.50 -25.27
C PRO A 57 5.16 23.98 -25.06
N CYS A 58 6.05 23.32 -25.78
CA CYS A 58 6.37 21.91 -25.55
C CYS A 58 7.05 21.75 -24.20
N VAL A 59 6.60 20.77 -23.39
CA VAL A 59 7.18 20.50 -22.06
C VAL A 59 8.60 19.91 -22.09
N VAL A 60 9.13 19.62 -23.28
CA VAL A 60 10.46 19.02 -23.46
C VAL A 60 11.44 20.01 -24.09
N CYS A 61 11.08 20.66 -25.20
CA CYS A 61 11.97 21.55 -25.93
C CYS A 61 11.52 23.03 -25.97
N GLY A 62 10.37 23.37 -25.37
CA GLY A 62 9.85 24.74 -25.34
C GLY A 62 9.18 25.24 -26.63
N SER A 63 9.36 24.57 -27.77
CA SER A 63 8.76 24.99 -29.05
C SER A 63 7.23 25.08 -29.00
N LEU A 64 6.65 26.07 -29.66
CA LEU A 64 5.20 26.31 -29.67
C LEU A 64 4.44 25.21 -30.42
N ILE A 65 3.41 24.65 -29.78
CA ILE A 65 2.54 23.63 -30.37
C ILE A 65 1.29 24.32 -30.91
N ALA A 66 1.11 24.29 -32.23
CA ALA A 66 -0.07 24.84 -32.89
C ALA A 66 -1.35 24.06 -32.53
N GLY A 67 -2.43 24.79 -32.26
CA GLY A 67 -3.75 24.22 -31.97
C GLY A 67 -3.80 23.43 -30.67
N GLY A 68 -3.63 24.13 -29.54
CA GLY A 68 -3.53 23.63 -28.16
C GLY A 68 -4.65 22.68 -27.70
N GLY A 69 -4.67 21.45 -28.20
CA GLY A 69 -5.40 20.33 -27.61
C GLY A 69 -4.64 19.75 -26.39
N HIS A 70 -4.95 18.52 -26.00
CA HIS A 70 -4.27 17.83 -24.89
C HIS A 70 -2.80 17.43 -25.14
N ARG A 71 -2.27 17.67 -26.35
CA ARG A 71 -0.89 17.33 -26.73
C ARG A 71 0.11 18.13 -25.89
N LYS A 72 1.09 17.47 -25.26
CA LYS A 72 2.12 18.11 -24.41
C LYS A 72 3.49 18.25 -25.09
N ALA A 73 3.68 17.55 -26.20
CA ALA A 73 4.95 17.50 -26.93
C ALA A 73 4.75 17.82 -28.42
N CYS A 74 5.70 18.54 -29.02
CA CYS A 74 5.65 19.00 -30.40
C CYS A 74 5.90 17.89 -31.43
N SER A 75 6.82 16.96 -31.13
CA SER A 75 7.27 15.91 -32.06
C SER A 75 7.21 14.51 -31.45
N ALA A 76 7.38 13.47 -32.27
CA ALA A 76 7.51 12.10 -31.80
C ALA A 76 8.74 11.93 -30.89
N ALA A 77 9.85 12.59 -31.23
CA ALA A 77 11.06 12.62 -30.40
C ALA A 77 10.79 13.24 -29.02
N CYS A 78 10.11 14.40 -28.96
CA CYS A 78 9.74 15.01 -27.69
C CYS A 78 8.72 14.17 -26.91
N ARG A 79 7.83 13.44 -27.56
CA ARG A 79 6.95 12.48 -26.87
C ARG A 79 7.74 11.32 -26.26
N LEU A 80 8.71 10.79 -27.00
CA LEU A 80 9.58 9.72 -26.51
C LEU A 80 10.44 10.20 -25.34
N GLU A 81 11.02 11.39 -25.42
CA GLU A 81 11.82 11.97 -24.35
C GLU A 81 10.96 12.28 -23.10
N MET A 82 9.73 12.76 -23.27
CA MET A 82 8.78 12.90 -22.16
C MET A 82 8.51 11.55 -21.47
N THR A 83 8.39 10.45 -22.23
CA THR A 83 8.22 9.10 -21.67
C THR A 83 9.49 8.63 -20.96
N ARG A 84 10.68 8.86 -21.52
CA ARG A 84 11.98 8.53 -20.92
C ARG A 84 12.23 9.30 -19.63
N SER A 85 11.99 10.61 -19.63
CA SER A 85 12.11 11.47 -18.45
C SER A 85 11.17 11.01 -17.33
N ARG A 86 9.92 10.69 -17.67
CA ARG A 86 9.00 10.04 -16.72
C ARG A 86 9.58 8.76 -16.17
N TYR A 87 10.17 7.90 -16.99
CA TYR A 87 10.78 6.63 -16.56
C TYR A 87 12.01 6.84 -15.65
N ARG A 88 12.84 7.86 -15.91
CA ARG A 88 13.99 8.22 -15.05
C ARG A 88 13.55 8.70 -13.66
N LEU A 89 12.58 9.61 -13.59
CA LEU A 89 11.95 10.05 -12.33
C LEU A 89 11.19 8.93 -11.59
N GLN A 90 11.02 7.82 -12.28
CA GLN A 90 10.34 6.62 -11.86
C GLN A 90 11.34 5.48 -11.56
N MET A 91 12.62 5.76 -11.47
CA MET A 91 13.55 4.84 -10.81
C MET A 91 13.23 4.88 -9.31
N ALA A 92 13.10 3.72 -8.67
CA ALA A 92 12.80 3.68 -7.23
C ALA A 92 14.06 4.04 -6.44
N ASP A 93 13.95 4.95 -5.47
CA ASP A 93 15.09 5.26 -4.61
C ASP A 93 15.59 4.00 -3.88
N PRO A 94 16.93 3.81 -3.79
CA PRO A 94 17.52 2.75 -3.00
C PRO A 94 17.02 2.83 -1.56
N ARG A 95 16.60 1.69 -1.01
CA ARG A 95 16.07 1.62 0.37
C ARG A 95 16.57 0.37 1.09
N PRO A 96 16.68 0.39 2.42
CA PRO A 96 17.09 -0.77 3.18
C PRO A 96 16.00 -1.84 3.19
N CYS A 97 16.38 -3.11 3.04
CA CYS A 97 15.49 -4.23 3.24
C CYS A 97 15.05 -4.35 4.71
N ARG A 98 13.75 -4.55 4.99
CA ARG A 98 13.26 -4.73 6.37
C ARG A 98 13.80 -5.98 7.07
N GLU A 99 14.29 -6.97 6.32
CA GLU A 99 14.81 -8.21 6.90
C GLU A 99 16.34 -8.16 7.11
N CYS A 100 17.12 -7.97 6.04
CA CYS A 100 18.59 -8.00 6.11
C CYS A 100 19.25 -6.62 6.17
N ARG A 101 18.48 -5.52 6.01
CA ARG A 101 18.95 -4.13 5.96
C ARG A 101 19.93 -3.76 4.84
N THR A 102 20.25 -4.69 3.93
CA THR A 102 20.96 -4.36 2.69
C THR A 102 20.16 -3.37 1.86
N ASN A 103 20.80 -2.28 1.42
CA ASN A 103 20.21 -1.32 0.49
C ASN A 103 19.99 -1.99 -0.87
N PHE A 104 18.76 -1.91 -1.37
CA PHE A 104 18.41 -2.43 -2.68
C PHE A 104 17.56 -1.43 -3.45
N THR A 105 17.64 -1.51 -4.77
CA THR A 105 16.85 -0.68 -5.70
C THR A 105 15.71 -1.55 -6.24
N PRO A 106 14.45 -1.26 -5.89
CA PRO A 106 13.32 -2.03 -6.42
C PRO A 106 13.26 -1.97 -7.95
N ALA A 107 13.10 -3.13 -8.59
CA ALA A 107 12.87 -3.20 -10.02
C ALA A 107 11.59 -2.45 -10.42
N TYR A 108 11.55 -2.00 -11.68
CA TYR A 108 10.38 -1.36 -12.27
C TYR A 108 9.11 -2.23 -12.08
N GLY A 109 7.99 -1.60 -11.70
CA GLY A 109 6.75 -2.29 -11.33
C GLY A 109 6.65 -2.77 -9.88
N TYR A 110 7.77 -2.89 -9.16
CA TYR A 110 7.82 -3.37 -7.77
C TYR A 110 8.23 -2.31 -6.76
N ARG A 111 8.01 -1.03 -7.06
CA ARG A 111 8.48 0.12 -6.23
C ARG A 111 8.00 0.13 -4.78
N ARG A 112 6.92 -0.57 -4.48
CA ARG A 112 6.36 -0.67 -3.12
C ARG A 112 6.97 -1.84 -2.32
N ARG A 113 7.90 -2.58 -2.91
CA ARG A 113 8.55 -3.70 -2.23
C ARG A 113 9.49 -3.19 -1.15
N PHE A 114 9.44 -3.82 0.02
CA PHE A 114 10.29 -3.51 1.18
C PHE A 114 11.40 -4.55 1.42
N PHE A 115 11.50 -5.55 0.54
CA PHE A 115 12.42 -6.68 0.67
C PHE A 115 13.28 -6.82 -0.58
N CYS A 116 14.58 -7.07 -0.40
CA CYS A 116 15.51 -7.27 -1.52
C CYS A 116 15.23 -8.57 -2.30
N SER A 117 14.81 -9.63 -1.62
CA SER A 117 14.55 -10.96 -2.21
C SER A 117 13.22 -11.57 -1.76
N LEU A 118 12.76 -12.62 -2.46
CA LEU A 118 11.55 -13.35 -2.06
C LEU A 118 11.76 -14.09 -0.74
N GLU A 119 13.00 -14.53 -0.52
CA GLU A 119 13.43 -15.20 0.72
C GLU A 119 13.33 -14.26 1.92
N CYS A 120 13.83 -13.02 1.81
CA CYS A 120 13.68 -12.01 2.86
C CYS A 120 12.20 -11.73 3.18
N ASN A 121 11.35 -11.64 2.15
CA ASN A 121 9.92 -11.45 2.33
C ASN A 121 9.27 -12.65 3.06
N LYS A 122 9.58 -13.88 2.63
CA LYS A 122 9.07 -15.11 3.27
C LYS A 122 9.55 -15.22 4.72
N ALA A 123 10.83 -14.96 4.97
CA ALA A 123 11.45 -15.05 6.29
C ALA A 123 10.85 -14.02 7.27
N TRP A 124 10.56 -12.81 6.78
CA TRP A 124 9.85 -11.79 7.56
C TRP A 124 8.43 -12.23 7.91
N ASN A 125 7.61 -12.56 6.90
CA ASN A 125 6.21 -12.96 7.12
C ASN A 125 6.09 -14.21 8.00
N LYS A 126 7.00 -15.18 7.85
CA LYS A 126 7.03 -16.37 8.71
C LYS A 126 7.17 -15.99 10.19
N ARG A 127 7.95 -14.95 10.53
CA ARG A 127 8.15 -14.53 11.92
C ARG A 127 7.00 -13.66 12.43
N THR A 128 6.59 -12.66 11.66
CA THR A 128 5.54 -11.71 12.07
C THR A 128 4.16 -12.36 12.09
N SER A 129 3.79 -13.14 11.07
CA SER A 129 2.44 -13.71 10.98
C SER A 129 2.20 -14.89 11.93
N ASN A 130 3.24 -15.64 12.31
CA ASN A 130 3.07 -16.79 13.21
C ASN A 130 2.75 -16.37 14.65
N GLY A 131 3.32 -15.27 15.15
CA GLY A 131 2.98 -14.73 16.47
C GLY A 131 1.51 -14.32 16.53
N VAL A 132 1.09 -13.49 15.58
CA VAL A 132 -0.30 -13.02 15.42
C VAL A 132 -1.27 -14.19 15.32
N ARG A 133 -0.99 -15.16 14.43
CA ARG A 133 -1.85 -16.33 14.22
C ARG A 133 -2.02 -17.15 15.50
N ARG A 134 -0.92 -17.43 16.23
CA ARG A 134 -0.97 -18.24 17.47
C ARG A 134 -1.77 -17.56 18.58
N ALA A 135 -1.68 -16.24 18.71
CA ALA A 135 -2.45 -15.46 19.66
C ALA A 135 -3.95 -15.43 19.29
N ARG A 136 -4.27 -15.17 18.01
CA ARG A 136 -5.67 -15.16 17.52
C ARG A 136 -6.37 -16.50 17.69
N LEU A 137 -5.70 -17.61 17.41
CA LEU A 137 -6.26 -18.96 17.60
C LEU A 137 -6.64 -19.26 19.07
N ARG A 138 -6.13 -18.48 20.02
CA ARG A 138 -6.42 -18.59 21.45
C ARG A 138 -7.32 -17.46 21.97
N GLY A 139 -7.84 -16.61 21.09
CA GLY A 139 -8.64 -15.44 21.49
C GLY A 139 -7.85 -14.37 22.25
N LEU A 140 -6.52 -14.37 22.15
CA LEU A 140 -5.65 -13.42 22.85
C LEU A 140 -5.42 -12.15 22.02
N PRO A 141 -5.09 -11.02 22.67
CA PRO A 141 -4.70 -9.78 21.98
C PRO A 141 -3.56 -10.04 20.99
N ALA A 142 -3.69 -9.52 19.77
CA ALA A 142 -2.75 -9.77 18.70
C ALA A 142 -2.57 -8.53 17.82
N GLU A 143 -1.39 -7.93 17.91
CA GLU A 143 -0.95 -6.79 17.12
C GLU A 143 0.10 -7.23 16.10
N THR A 144 0.29 -6.43 15.05
CA THR A 144 1.41 -6.64 14.13
C THR A 144 2.67 -6.04 14.75
N VAL A 145 3.37 -6.86 15.54
CA VAL A 145 4.62 -6.46 16.19
C VAL A 145 5.78 -6.54 15.20
N ASP A 146 6.51 -5.43 15.04
CA ASP A 146 7.79 -5.40 14.35
C ASP A 146 8.91 -5.78 15.34
N PRO A 147 9.59 -6.93 15.17
CA PRO A 147 10.66 -7.34 16.07
C PRO A 147 11.80 -6.33 16.15
N LEU A 148 12.11 -5.60 15.07
CA LEU A 148 13.21 -4.64 15.05
C LEU A 148 12.92 -3.45 15.95
N LEU A 149 11.67 -2.94 15.94
CA LEU A 149 11.27 -1.86 16.84
C LEU A 149 11.36 -2.30 18.30
N VAL A 150 11.01 -3.54 18.61
CA VAL A 150 11.16 -4.10 19.97
C VAL A 150 12.64 -4.19 20.36
N PHE A 151 13.51 -4.65 19.46
CA PHE A 151 14.94 -4.74 19.73
C PHE A 151 15.59 -3.36 19.90
N GLU A 152 15.17 -2.37 19.12
CA GLU A 152 15.63 -0.99 19.24
C GLU A 152 15.15 -0.34 20.54
N ARG A 153 13.87 -0.52 20.90
CA ARG A 153 13.30 -0.08 22.19
C ARG A 153 14.08 -0.65 23.36
N ASP A 154 14.41 -1.93 23.32
CA ASP A 154 15.09 -2.64 24.41
C ASP A 154 16.63 -2.48 24.34
N GLY A 155 17.14 -1.57 23.50
CA GLY A 155 18.57 -1.26 23.39
C GLY A 155 19.43 -2.45 22.95
N TRP A 156 18.84 -3.43 22.25
CA TRP A 156 19.49 -4.69 21.87
C TRP A 156 20.10 -5.42 23.06
N ARG A 157 19.39 -5.43 24.20
CA ARG A 157 19.76 -6.16 25.39
C ARG A 157 18.70 -7.19 25.75
N CYS A 158 19.15 -8.36 26.19
CA CYS A 158 18.27 -9.42 26.65
C CYS A 158 17.58 -8.99 27.96
N TYR A 159 16.24 -8.97 28.00
CA TYR A 159 15.50 -8.59 29.21
C TYR A 159 15.65 -9.60 30.37
N GLN A 160 16.07 -10.84 30.09
CA GLN A 160 16.27 -11.87 31.12
C GLN A 160 17.66 -11.82 31.76
N CYS A 161 18.72 -11.74 30.96
CA CYS A 161 20.10 -11.81 31.46
C CYS A 161 20.87 -10.48 31.37
N GLY A 162 20.27 -9.43 30.79
CA GLY A 162 20.87 -8.09 30.63
C GLY A 162 21.98 -7.99 29.58
N ARG A 163 22.45 -9.12 29.02
CA ARG A 163 23.56 -9.15 28.05
C ARG A 163 23.17 -8.53 26.72
N SER A 164 24.17 -7.96 26.03
CA SER A 164 24.02 -7.43 24.67
C SER A 164 23.68 -8.55 23.69
N THR A 165 22.75 -8.27 22.77
CA THR A 165 22.35 -9.15 21.67
C THR A 165 22.65 -8.46 20.35
N PRO A 166 23.85 -8.64 19.77
CA PRO A 166 24.30 -7.91 18.59
C PRO A 166 23.40 -8.06 17.35
N LYS A 167 23.18 -6.95 16.63
CA LYS A 167 22.33 -6.91 15.41
C LYS A 167 22.73 -7.93 14.34
N HIS A 168 24.04 -8.15 14.17
CA HIS A 168 24.58 -9.03 13.14
C HIS A 168 24.38 -10.51 13.42
N LEU A 169 24.06 -10.90 14.67
CA LEU A 169 23.79 -12.30 15.05
C LEU A 169 22.32 -12.69 14.85
N ARG A 170 21.44 -11.74 14.49
CA ARG A 170 20.00 -12.00 14.34
C ARG A 170 19.75 -13.08 13.30
N GLY A 171 19.00 -14.13 13.69
CA GLY A 171 18.65 -15.24 12.81
C GLY A 171 19.73 -16.33 12.69
N THR A 172 20.86 -16.18 13.38
CA THR A 172 21.87 -17.25 13.52
C THR A 172 21.51 -18.20 14.66
N THR A 173 22.29 -19.27 14.83
CA THR A 173 22.16 -20.20 15.97
C THR A 173 22.97 -19.77 17.20
N ASP A 174 23.60 -18.59 17.17
CA ASP A 174 24.43 -18.08 18.25
C ASP A 174 23.63 -17.88 19.55
N PRO A 175 24.15 -18.27 20.73
CA PRO A 175 23.48 -18.06 22.03
C PRO A 175 23.07 -16.60 22.31
N GLY A 176 23.85 -15.63 21.83
CA GLY A 176 23.63 -14.19 21.94
C GLY A 176 22.78 -13.59 20.82
N ALA A 177 22.27 -14.40 19.89
CA ALA A 177 21.39 -13.92 18.82
C ALA A 177 20.11 -13.30 19.39
N PRO A 178 19.71 -12.08 18.96
CA PRO A 178 18.48 -11.44 19.39
C PRO A 178 17.25 -12.13 18.81
N GLU A 179 16.32 -12.50 19.69
CA GLU A 179 15.04 -13.11 19.37
C GLU A 179 13.89 -12.35 20.05
N LEU A 180 12.72 -12.35 19.40
CA LEU A 180 11.50 -11.77 19.96
C LEU A 180 10.86 -12.80 20.87
N ASP A 181 10.85 -12.53 22.17
CA ASP A 181 10.21 -13.38 23.18
C ASP A 181 8.95 -12.71 23.72
N HIS A 182 7.99 -13.54 24.13
CA HIS A 182 6.77 -13.11 24.79
C HIS A 182 6.97 -13.19 26.30
N VAL A 183 6.95 -12.07 27.03
CA VAL A 183 7.20 -12.02 28.49
C VAL A 183 6.32 -13.03 29.22
N VAL A 184 5.01 -12.99 28.98
CA VAL A 184 4.09 -14.09 29.26
C VAL A 184 3.94 -14.91 27.96
N PRO A 185 4.28 -16.21 27.94
CA PRO A 185 4.12 -17.03 26.75
C PRO A 185 2.67 -17.06 26.27
N ILE A 186 2.47 -17.13 24.95
CA ILE A 186 1.13 -17.29 24.34
C ILE A 186 0.38 -18.52 24.90
N ALA A 187 1.11 -19.60 25.23
CA ALA A 187 0.53 -20.79 25.85
C ALA A 187 0.00 -20.54 27.27
N GLY A 188 0.58 -19.58 27.99
CA GLY A 188 0.16 -19.14 29.32
C GLY A 188 -0.77 -17.94 29.32
N GLY A 189 -1.40 -17.61 28.19
CA GLY A 189 -2.38 -16.53 28.08
C GLY A 189 -1.80 -15.15 27.71
N GLY A 190 -0.51 -15.04 27.41
CA GLY A 190 0.09 -13.78 26.99
C GLY A 190 -0.26 -13.39 25.56
N GLY A 191 -0.70 -12.15 25.34
CA GLY A 191 -0.97 -11.60 24.01
C GLY A 191 0.28 -11.47 23.12
N HIS A 192 0.10 -11.37 21.81
CA HIS A 192 1.17 -10.93 20.91
C HIS A 192 1.05 -9.42 20.66
N THR A 193 1.50 -8.64 21.64
CA THR A 193 1.45 -7.16 21.63
C THR A 193 2.84 -6.59 21.90
N TYR A 194 3.04 -5.30 21.61
CA TYR A 194 4.31 -4.62 21.97
C TYR A 194 4.58 -4.66 23.48
N GLU A 195 3.53 -4.64 24.29
CA GLU A 195 3.62 -4.69 25.76
C GLU A 195 4.13 -6.04 26.26
N ASN A 196 3.66 -7.14 25.66
CA ASN A 196 4.02 -8.49 26.07
C ASN A 196 5.21 -9.06 25.27
N THR A 197 5.87 -8.28 24.41
CA THR A 197 7.06 -8.73 23.66
C THR A 197 8.31 -7.97 24.08
N ALA A 198 9.45 -8.66 24.10
CA ALA A 198 10.75 -8.12 24.50
C ALA A 198 11.91 -8.77 23.75
N CYS A 199 13.05 -8.09 23.71
CA CYS A 199 14.31 -8.59 23.19
C CYS A 199 14.92 -9.62 24.15
N CYS A 200 15.11 -10.84 23.69
CA CYS A 200 15.71 -11.93 24.47
C CYS A 200 16.85 -12.57 23.67
N CYS A 201 17.95 -12.96 24.33
CA CYS A 201 18.97 -13.76 23.64
C CYS A 201 18.46 -15.19 23.44
N ARG A 202 18.90 -15.83 22.35
CA ARG A 202 18.50 -17.19 21.97
C ARG A 202 18.70 -18.20 23.10
N SER A 203 19.79 -18.12 23.86
CA SER A 203 20.02 -19.02 25.00
C SER A 203 18.96 -18.90 26.10
N CYS A 204 18.62 -17.68 26.50
CA CYS A 204 17.59 -17.42 27.51
C CYS A 204 16.20 -17.77 26.99
N ASN A 205 15.91 -17.45 25.73
CA ASN A 205 14.63 -17.78 25.09
C ASN A 205 14.40 -19.31 25.04
N ASN A 206 15.43 -20.08 24.67
CA ASN A 206 15.38 -21.54 24.66
C ASN A 206 15.23 -22.12 26.07
N ALA A 207 15.96 -21.59 27.05
CA ALA A 207 15.85 -22.03 28.44
C ALA A 207 14.46 -21.74 29.03
N LYS A 208 13.84 -20.62 28.64
CA LYS A 208 12.51 -20.21 29.08
C LYS A 208 11.42 -21.18 28.61
N GLY A 209 11.42 -21.49 27.31
CA GLY A 209 10.38 -22.32 26.70
C GLY A 209 8.97 -21.75 26.94
N ALA A 210 8.01 -22.61 27.33
CA ALA A 210 6.64 -22.22 27.62
C ALA A 210 6.39 -21.78 29.08
N LYS A 211 7.44 -21.71 29.91
CA LYS A 211 7.31 -21.37 31.33
C LYS A 211 7.23 -19.85 31.50
N VAL A 212 6.39 -19.40 32.43
CA VAL A 212 6.41 -18.01 32.91
C VAL A 212 7.55 -17.94 33.92
N TYR A 213 8.69 -17.35 33.53
CA TYR A 213 9.76 -17.09 34.49
C TYR A 213 9.49 -15.76 35.18
N ALA A 214 9.55 -15.76 36.52
CA ALA A 214 9.74 -14.53 37.28
C ALA A 214 11.08 -13.90 36.84
N ARG A 215 11.07 -12.59 36.61
CA ARG A 215 12.23 -11.85 36.13
C ARG A 215 13.37 -11.98 37.16
N LEU A 216 14.60 -12.31 36.74
CA LEU A 216 15.73 -12.51 37.65
C LEU A 216 16.17 -11.19 38.34
N GLU A 217 16.00 -10.04 37.68
CA GLU A 217 16.20 -8.67 38.19
C GLU A 217 15.30 -7.72 37.38
N PRO A 218 14.85 -6.54 37.88
CA PRO A 218 14.00 -5.65 37.11
C PRO A 218 14.75 -5.00 35.93
N PHE A 219 14.65 -5.59 34.74
CA PHE A 219 14.87 -4.88 33.48
C PHE A 219 13.87 -3.72 33.37
N THR A 220 14.28 -2.53 33.79
CA THR A 220 13.58 -1.30 33.48
C THR A 220 13.75 -1.06 31.99
N ARG A 221 12.63 -1.03 31.27
CA ARG A 221 12.70 -0.59 29.87
C ARG A 221 13.19 0.86 29.86
N PRO A 222 13.92 1.31 28.84
CA PRO A 222 14.38 2.70 28.77
C PRO A 222 13.23 3.72 28.82
N ASP A 223 12.02 3.34 28.42
CA ASP A 223 10.79 4.14 28.54
C ASP A 223 10.16 4.13 29.95
N GLN A 224 10.68 3.33 30.88
CA GLN A 224 10.19 3.18 32.25
C GLN A 224 11.18 3.63 33.33
N VAL A 225 12.29 4.29 32.96
CA VAL A 225 13.10 5.05 33.93
C VAL A 225 12.39 6.36 34.23
N PRO A 226 11.87 6.60 35.46
CA PRO A 226 11.44 7.93 35.85
C PRO A 226 12.64 8.88 35.79
N PHE A 227 12.42 10.08 35.24
CA PHE A 227 13.40 11.17 35.23
C PHE A 227 13.83 11.57 36.65
#